data_AF-A0A0F8FGV1-F1
#
_entry.id   AF-A0A0F8FGV1-F1
#
_cell.length_a   1.000
_cell.length_b   1.000
_cell.length_c   1.000
_cell.angle_alpha   90.00
_cell.angle_beta   90.00
_cell.angle_gamma   90.00
#
_symmetry.space_group_name_H-M   'P 1'
#
loop_
_entity.id
_entity.type
_entity.pdbx_description
1 polymer ?
#
loop_
_entity_poly.entity_id
_entity_poly.type
_entity_poly.pdbx_seq_one_letter_code
_entity_poly.pdbx_strand_id
1 'polypeptide(L)'
;MYYDIRLSALEYLHFEGERQACRYVVENIEIQDTLTEEELVRSILQSLQKVIHDGIKVETLIEVLQENYGVTGSCCMGIIERIQLELGMYCPDRKRLYFADPEEPGSYTKKNTLYFLFDSYSQFLQL
;
A
#
# COMPACT_ATOMS: atom_id res chain seq x y z
N MET A 1 -15.11 0.84 0.30
CA MET A 1 -15.18 1.05 1.75
C MET A 1 -14.30 -0.02 2.38
N TYR A 2 -13.29 0.39 3.14
CA TYR A 2 -12.29 -0.49 3.75
C TYR A 2 -12.45 -0.45 5.27
N TYR A 3 -12.09 -1.53 5.94
CA TYR A 3 -12.19 -1.63 7.40
C TYR A 3 -10.82 -1.88 7.97
N ASP A 4 -10.45 -1.10 8.98
CA ASP A 4 -9.31 -1.44 9.83
C ASP A 4 -9.78 -2.49 10.83
N ILE A 5 -9.22 -3.69 10.74
CA ILE A 5 -9.69 -4.86 11.50
C ILE A 5 -8.57 -5.29 12.43
N ARG A 6 -8.87 -5.30 13.73
CA ARG A 6 -8.02 -5.94 14.74
C ARG A 6 -8.51 -7.35 14.99
N LEU A 7 -7.60 -8.31 14.86
CA LEU A 7 -7.88 -9.73 15.05
C LEU A 7 -7.04 -10.27 16.21
N SER A 8 -7.71 -10.83 17.21
CA SER A 8 -7.06 -11.50 18.35
C SER A 8 -7.24 -13.00 18.18
N ALA A 9 -6.13 -13.75 18.13
CA ALA A 9 -6.16 -15.19 17.95
C ALA A 9 -5.25 -15.90 18.95
N LEU A 10 -5.74 -17.01 19.48
CA LEU A 10 -4.97 -17.97 20.26
C LEU A 10 -4.41 -19.05 19.33
N GLU A 11 -3.09 -19.23 19.40
CA GLU A 11 -2.41 -20.31 18.70
C GLU A 11 -2.36 -21.57 19.58
N TYR A 12 -2.88 -22.68 19.06
CA TYR A 12 -2.73 -24.00 19.65
C TYR A 12 -1.82 -24.85 18.78
N LEU A 13 -0.65 -25.19 19.31
CA LEU A 13 0.26 -26.14 18.69
C LEU A 13 -0.06 -27.54 19.21
N HIS A 14 -0.47 -28.43 18.31
CA HIS A 14 -0.61 -29.85 18.60
C HIS A 14 0.50 -30.62 17.88
N PHE A 15 1.25 -31.42 18.65
CA PHE A 15 2.32 -32.27 18.14
C PHE A 15 1.89 -33.73 18.27
N GLU A 16 1.85 -34.45 17.16
CA GLU A 16 1.58 -35.89 17.11
C GLU A 16 2.72 -36.58 16.33
N GLY A 17 3.73 -37.06 17.06
CA GLY A 17 4.96 -37.59 16.46
C GLY A 17 5.76 -36.51 15.73
N GLU A 18 6.04 -36.71 14.44
CA GLU A 18 6.71 -35.72 13.57
C GLU A 18 5.74 -34.72 12.91
N ARG A 19 4.42 -34.86 13.13
CA ARG A 19 3.42 -33.97 12.54
C ARG A 19 3.06 -32.84 13.50
N GLN A 20 3.27 -31.62 13.04
CA GLN A 20 2.81 -30.41 13.71
C GLN A 20 1.49 -29.96 13.07
N ALA A 21 0.45 -29.82 13.89
CA ALA A 21 -0.81 -29.20 13.49
C ALA A 21 -0.99 -27.91 14.28
N CYS A 22 -1.03 -26.78 13.58
CA CYS A 22 -1.36 -25.48 14.17
C CYS A 22 -2.87 -25.24 14.05
N ARG A 23 -3.54 -24.99 15.17
CA ARG A 23 -4.94 -24.55 15.20
C ARG A 23 -5.00 -23.14 15.76
N TYR A 24 -5.44 -22.19 14.94
CA TYR A 24 -5.74 -20.82 15.40
C TYR A 24 -7.21 -20.74 15.80
N VAL A 25 -7.48 -20.24 17.00
CA VAL A 25 -8.84 -19.90 17.45
C VAL A 25 -8.91 -18.38 17.51
N VAL A 26 -9.75 -17.79 16.66
CA VAL A 26 -10.00 -16.35 16.70
C VAL A 26 -10.91 -16.06 17.89
N GLU A 27 -10.39 -15.32 18.86
CA GLU A 27 -11.14 -14.95 20.07
C GLU A 27 -12.03 -13.74 19.82
N ASN A 28 -11.54 -12.79 19.03
CA ASN A 28 -12.20 -11.53 18.82
C ASN A 28 -11.83 -10.91 17.46
N ILE A 29 -12.81 -10.30 16.81
CA ILE A 29 -12.66 -9.52 15.58
C ILE A 29 -13.34 -8.18 15.82
N GLU A 30 -12.59 -7.10 15.75
CA GLU A 30 -13.09 -5.75 15.96
C GLU A 30 -12.80 -4.89 14.73
N ILE A 31 -13.81 -4.16 14.26
CA ILE A 31 -13.64 -3.07 13.30
C ILE A 31 -13.24 -1.84 14.12
N GLN A 32 -11.99 -1.40 13.99
CA GLN A 32 -11.49 -0.24 14.70
C GLN A 32 -11.94 1.06 14.03
N ASP A 33 -11.91 1.08 12.71
CA ASP A 33 -12.32 2.23 11.92
C ASP A 33 -12.83 1.81 10.54
N THR A 34 -13.58 2.71 9.92
CA THR A 34 -14.04 2.59 8.55
C THR A 34 -13.29 3.60 7.70
N LEU A 35 -12.36 3.10 6.90
CA LEU A 35 -11.55 3.93 6.02
C LEU A 35 -12.24 4.05 4.65
N THR A 36 -12.29 5.28 4.16
CA THR A 36 -12.52 5.51 2.73
C THR A 36 -11.33 4.98 1.93
N GLU A 37 -11.55 4.70 0.65
CA GLU A 37 -10.47 4.23 -0.22
C GLU A 37 -9.39 5.30 -0.40
N GLU A 38 -9.81 6.56 -0.42
CA GLU A 38 -8.95 7.74 -0.46
C GLU A 38 -8.01 7.82 0.75
N GLU A 39 -8.51 7.53 1.95
CA GLU A 39 -7.73 7.56 3.19
C GLU A 39 -6.73 6.40 3.26
N LEU A 40 -7.17 5.20 2.87
CA LEU A 40 -6.29 4.03 2.77
C LEU A 40 -5.13 4.30 1.81
N VAL A 41 -5.44 4.78 0.60
CA VAL A 41 -4.43 5.10 -0.42
C VAL A 41 -3.49 6.19 0.09
N ARG A 42 -4.00 7.22 0.77
CA ARG A 42 -3.15 8.29 1.33
C ARG A 42 -2.18 7.77 2.39
N SER A 43 -2.66 6.93 3.31
CA SER A 43 -1.83 6.30 4.35
C SER A 43 -0.73 5.43 3.72
N ILE A 44 -1.12 4.56 2.79
CA ILE A 44 -0.20 3.71 2.02
C ILE A 44 0.85 4.58 1.31
N LEU A 45 0.43 5.60 0.56
CA LEU A 45 1.31 6.50 -0.17
C LEU A 45 2.32 7.22 0.74
N GLN A 46 1.92 7.70 1.91
CA GLN A 46 2.82 8.34 2.88
C GLN A 46 3.94 7.40 3.31
N SER A 47 3.60 6.16 3.64
CA SER A 47 4.58 5.14 4.02
C SER A 47 5.41 4.59 2.84
N LEU A 48 4.83 4.56 1.64
CA LEU A 48 5.48 4.08 0.43
C LEU A 48 6.43 5.10 -0.21
N GLN A 49 6.49 6.35 0.27
CA GLN A 49 7.40 7.37 -0.27
C GLN A 49 8.86 6.92 -0.38
N LYS A 50 9.32 6.05 0.53
CA LYS A 50 10.69 5.52 0.53
C LYS A 50 10.90 4.33 -0.41
N VAL A 51 9.82 3.71 -0.85
CA VAL A 51 9.83 2.48 -1.67
C VAL A 51 9.55 2.82 -3.12
N ILE A 52 8.64 3.77 -3.39
CA ILE A 52 8.25 4.15 -4.75
C ILE A 52 9.38 4.95 -5.39
N HIS A 53 9.89 4.42 -6.49
CA HIS A 53 10.87 5.07 -7.34
C HIS A 53 10.56 4.77 -8.81
N ASP A 54 11.18 5.51 -9.71
CA ASP A 54 11.01 5.27 -11.14
C ASP A 54 11.45 3.85 -11.54
N GLY A 55 10.65 3.18 -12.36
CA GLY A 55 10.90 1.80 -12.79
C GLY A 55 10.62 0.73 -11.73
N ILE A 56 9.94 1.06 -10.62
CA ILE A 56 9.52 0.08 -9.60
C ILE A 56 8.68 -1.02 -10.23
N LYS A 57 8.91 -2.27 -9.82
CA LYS A 57 8.13 -3.42 -10.29
C LYS A 57 6.76 -3.46 -9.62
N VAL A 58 5.73 -3.77 -10.40
CA VAL A 58 4.37 -4.01 -9.91
C VAL A 58 4.35 -5.13 -8.87
N GLU A 59 5.12 -6.21 -9.09
CA GLU A 59 5.24 -7.33 -8.14
C GLU A 59 5.75 -6.88 -6.77
N THR A 60 6.75 -6.00 -6.72
CA THR A 60 7.29 -5.46 -5.47
C THR A 60 6.24 -4.62 -4.73
N LEU A 61 5.40 -3.86 -5.45
CA LEU A 61 4.27 -3.16 -4.84
C LEU A 61 3.22 -4.13 -4.30
N ILE A 62 2.94 -5.23 -4.99
CA ILE A 62 2.01 -6.26 -4.51
C ILE A 62 2.54 -6.90 -3.22
N GLU A 63 3.82 -7.29 -3.18
CA GLU A 63 4.47 -7.86 -1.99
C GLU A 63 4.36 -6.90 -0.80
N VAL A 64 4.68 -5.62 -1.01
CA VAL A 64 4.57 -4.62 0.06
C VAL A 64 3.13 -4.44 0.54
N LEU A 65 2.15 -4.40 -0.38
CA LEU A 65 0.73 -4.30 -0.02
C LEU A 65 0.24 -5.51 0.78
N GLN A 66 0.72 -6.71 0.44
CA GLN A 66 0.36 -7.95 1.13
C GLN A 66 1.03 -8.05 2.50
N GLU A 67 2.35 -7.85 2.56
CA GLU A 67 3.15 -8.08 3.76
C GLU A 67 2.97 -6.98 4.81
N ASN A 68 2.90 -5.71 4.39
CA ASN A 68 2.88 -4.58 5.31
C ASN A 68 1.47 -4.08 5.62
N TYR A 69 0.50 -4.30 4.73
CA TYR A 69 -0.87 -3.77 4.86
C TYR A 69 -1.95 -4.86 4.83
N GLY A 70 -1.58 -6.14 4.69
CA GLY A 70 -2.52 -7.25 4.70
C GLY A 70 -3.55 -7.21 3.56
N VAL A 71 -3.25 -6.49 2.47
CA VAL A 71 -4.16 -6.38 1.33
C VAL A 71 -4.19 -7.70 0.59
N THR A 72 -5.39 -8.23 0.32
CA THR A 72 -5.53 -9.46 -0.46
C THR A 72 -5.10 -9.25 -1.91
N GLY A 73 -4.52 -10.28 -2.54
CA GLY A 73 -4.02 -10.20 -3.92
C GLY A 73 -5.06 -9.68 -4.94
N SER A 74 -6.33 -10.01 -4.75
CA SER A 74 -7.43 -9.50 -5.59
C SER A 74 -7.64 -7.98 -5.48
N CYS A 75 -7.31 -7.38 -4.35
CA CYS A 75 -7.47 -5.95 -4.09
C CYS A 75 -6.21 -5.14 -4.44
N CYS A 76 -5.04 -5.79 -4.54
CA CYS A 76 -3.77 -5.12 -4.79
C CYS A 76 -3.78 -4.31 -6.09
N MET A 77 -4.33 -4.86 -7.18
CA MET A 77 -4.34 -4.16 -8.48
C MET A 77 -5.15 -2.87 -8.44
N GLY A 78 -6.31 -2.84 -7.78
CA GLY A 78 -7.11 -1.62 -7.66
C GLY A 78 -6.40 -0.52 -6.89
N ILE A 79 -5.69 -0.88 -5.82
CA ILE A 79 -4.86 0.07 -5.06
C ILE A 79 -3.70 0.58 -5.91
N ILE A 80 -3.04 -0.29 -6.67
CA ILE A 80 -1.92 0.09 -7.55
C ILE A 80 -2.38 1.03 -8.68
N GLU A 81 -3.51 0.77 -9.32
CA GLU A 81 -4.10 1.67 -10.32
C GLU A 81 -4.39 3.05 -9.70
N ARG A 82 -4.83 3.08 -8.44
CA ARG A 82 -5.08 4.33 -7.74
C ARG A 82 -3.81 5.08 -7.37
N ILE A 83 -2.76 4.37 -6.95
CA ILE A 83 -1.41 4.93 -6.76
C ILE A 83 -0.89 5.52 -8.07
N GLN A 84 -1.07 4.83 -9.20
CA GLN A 84 -0.67 5.34 -10.52
C GLN A 84 -1.34 6.68 -10.82
N LEU A 85 -2.64 6.78 -10.60
CA LEU A 85 -3.40 8.01 -10.83
C LEU A 85 -2.97 9.14 -9.89
N GLU A 86 -2.76 8.86 -8.60
CA GLU A 86 -2.36 9.86 -7.61
C GLU A 86 -0.94 10.39 -7.83
N LEU A 87 -0.02 9.53 -8.26
CA LEU A 87 1.39 9.89 -8.48
C LEU A 87 1.72 10.27 -9.92
N GLY A 88 0.75 10.20 -10.84
CA GLY A 88 0.99 10.45 -12.26
C GLY A 88 1.97 9.43 -12.87
N MET A 89 1.82 8.16 -12.52
CA MET A 89 2.65 7.08 -13.06
C MET A 89 1.95 6.34 -14.19
N TYR A 90 2.73 5.70 -15.06
CA TYR A 90 2.25 4.86 -16.15
C TYR A 90 2.98 3.52 -16.19
N CYS A 91 2.33 2.52 -16.80
CA CYS A 91 2.80 1.14 -16.85
C CYS A 91 2.78 0.61 -18.30
N PRO A 92 3.82 0.88 -19.10
CA PRO A 92 3.81 0.55 -20.52
C PRO A 92 3.95 -0.96 -20.77
N ASP A 93 4.66 -1.66 -19.90
CA ASP A 93 5.01 -3.09 -20.03
C ASP A 93 4.19 -4.01 -19.12
N ARG A 94 3.22 -3.46 -18.37
CA ARG A 94 2.45 -4.15 -17.31
C ARG A 94 3.31 -4.75 -16.19
N LYS A 95 4.58 -4.37 -16.09
CA LYS A 95 5.54 -4.93 -15.13
C LYS A 95 6.16 -3.86 -14.25
N ARG A 96 6.36 -2.65 -14.78
CA ARG A 96 7.05 -1.56 -14.10
C ARG A 96 6.28 -0.27 -14.21
N LEU A 97 6.32 0.51 -13.13
CA LEU A 97 5.71 1.83 -13.06
C LEU A 97 6.78 2.89 -13.21
N TYR A 98 6.48 3.88 -14.04
CA TYR A 98 7.34 5.02 -14.34
C TYR A 98 6.59 6.31 -14.06
N PHE A 99 7.30 7.33 -13.59
CA PHE A 99 6.72 8.66 -13.45
C PHE A 99 6.56 9.31 -14.82
N ALA A 100 5.38 9.88 -15.10
CA ALA A 100 5.19 10.66 -16.32
C ALA A 100 6.02 11.95 -16.24
N ASP A 101 6.66 12.32 -17.36
CA ASP A 101 7.36 13.58 -17.46
C ASP A 101 6.34 14.74 -17.42
N PRO A 102 6.48 15.71 -16.50
CA PRO A 102 5.60 16.88 -16.46
C PRO A 102 5.73 17.79 -17.70
N GLU A 103 6.78 17.66 -18.50
CA GLU A 103 7.03 18.49 -19.69
C GLU A 103 6.50 17.88 -21.01
N GLU A 104 5.98 16.65 -21.00
CA GLU A 104 5.42 16.03 -22.20
C GLU A 104 4.00 16.56 -22.55
N PRO A 105 3.77 17.06 -23.79
CA PRO A 105 2.46 17.52 -24.21
C PRO A 105 1.46 16.36 -24.30
N GLY A 106 0.46 16.35 -23.40
CA GLY A 106 -0.54 15.28 -23.26
C GLY A 106 -0.44 14.53 -21.93
N SER A 107 0.56 14.83 -21.10
CA SER A 107 0.70 14.31 -19.74
C SER A 107 -0.40 14.87 -18.84
N TYR A 108 -1.34 14.01 -18.40
CA TYR A 108 -2.38 14.34 -17.43
C TYR A 108 -1.79 14.37 -16.01
N THR A 109 -0.75 15.16 -15.76
CA THR A 109 -0.34 15.43 -14.38
C THR A 109 -1.39 16.30 -13.72
N LYS A 110 -2.35 15.67 -13.04
CA LYS A 110 -3.16 16.36 -12.03
C LYS A 110 -2.15 16.82 -10.98
N LYS A 111 -1.91 18.13 -10.89
CA LYS A 111 -1.00 18.74 -9.91
C LYS A 111 -1.52 18.49 -8.49
N ASN A 112 -1.33 17.28 -7.96
CA ASN A 112 -1.42 17.01 -6.53
C ASN A 112 -0.05 17.34 -5.93
N THR A 113 0.27 18.65 -5.95
CA THR A 113 1.48 19.26 -5.39
C THR A 113 1.63 18.97 -3.89
N LEU A 114 0.62 18.40 -3.23
CA LEU A 114 0.62 18.08 -1.81
C LEU A 114 1.57 16.94 -1.42
N TYR A 115 1.78 15.92 -2.26
CA TYR A 115 2.68 14.81 -1.90
C TYR A 115 4.16 15.23 -1.88
N PHE A 116 4.57 16.13 -2.79
CA PHE A 116 5.93 16.67 -2.85
C PHE A 116 6.12 17.94 -1.99
N LEU A 117 5.06 18.61 -1.54
CA LEU A 117 5.19 19.76 -0.63
C LEU A 117 5.66 19.36 0.78
N PHE A 118 5.42 18.12 1.23
CA PHE A 118 5.92 17.65 2.53
C PHE A 118 7.45 17.45 2.58
N ASP A 119 8.12 17.33 1.42
CA ASP A 119 9.59 17.39 1.36
C ASP A 119 10.12 18.76 1.79
N SER A 120 9.39 19.83 1.47
CA SER A 120 9.81 21.19 1.85
C SER A 120 9.55 21.52 3.32
N TYR A 121 8.53 20.94 3.97
CA TYR A 121 8.25 21.21 5.39
C TYR A 121 9.08 20.36 6.35
N SER A 122 9.53 19.17 5.94
CA SER A 122 10.37 18.30 6.79
C SER A 122 11.80 18.84 6.99
N GLN A 123 12.24 19.79 6.15
CA GLN A 123 13.52 20.49 6.32
C GLN A 123 13.43 21.70 7.27
N PHE A 124 12.23 22.16 7.64
CA PHE A 124 12.05 23.35 8.51
C PHE A 124 11.80 23.04 9.99
N LEU A 125 11.76 21.77 10.40
CA LEU A 125 11.53 21.37 11.81
C LEU A 125 12.76 20.73 12.49
N GLN A 126 13.97 20.94 11.96
CA GLN A 126 15.23 20.59 12.64
C GLN A 126 15.99 21.80 13.21
N LEU A 127 15.29 22.78 13.79
CA LEU A 127 15.90 23.85 14.59
C LEU A 127 15.33 23.88 16.00
#